data_AF-A0A0F9E0D8-F1
#
_entry.id   AF-A0A0F9E0D8-F1
#
_cell.length_a   1.000
_cell.length_b   1.000
_cell.length_c   1.000
_cell.angle_alpha   90.00
_cell.angle_beta   90.00
_cell.angle_gamma   90.00
#
_symmetry.space_group_name_H-M   'P 1'
#
loop_
_entity.id
_entity.type
_entity.pdbx_description
1 polymer ?
#
loop_
_entity_poly.entity_id
_entity_poly.type
_entity_poly.pdbx_seq_one_letter_code
_entity_poly.pdbx_strand_id
1 'polypeptide(L)'
;MEASGFKKGDFVTADVTGTGGIIQGTVQWTTERKVTISPMDGSANISIYPKHISHAKYPKAAYSTLTKEVKNIMAKRKTSKKAKTAKKAKKADAQGNGVMANADLTKYKVSAKVRTPSGRKAMDCDDTTAGNLRGKDLEEVYKIAAKATDVTVVSLKKKYANLNLGMQRMNLGNRIRAA
;
A
#
# COMPACT_ATOMS: atom_id res chain seq x y z
N MET A 1 -1.61 -15.23 -29.38
CA MET A 1 -1.99 -14.40 -30.55
C MET A 1 -3.15 -13.51 -30.12
N GLU A 2 -3.04 -12.19 -30.23
CA GLU A 2 -4.15 -11.27 -29.93
C GLU A 2 -5.07 -11.19 -31.14
N ALA A 3 -6.03 -12.11 -31.27
CA ALA A 3 -6.81 -12.26 -32.50
C ALA A 3 -7.91 -11.20 -32.71
N SER A 4 -8.12 -10.26 -31.79
CA SER A 4 -9.19 -9.26 -31.90
C SER A 4 -8.72 -7.87 -32.33
N GLY A 5 -7.41 -7.64 -32.54
CA GLY A 5 -6.87 -6.33 -32.90
C GLY A 5 -6.93 -5.26 -31.80
N PHE A 6 -7.41 -5.60 -30.60
CA PHE A 6 -7.46 -4.72 -29.43
C PHE A 6 -6.42 -5.10 -28.38
N LYS A 7 -5.65 -4.12 -27.90
CA LYS A 7 -4.62 -4.30 -26.88
C LYS A 7 -5.14 -3.93 -25.50
N LYS A 8 -4.57 -4.56 -24.48
CA LYS A 8 -4.82 -4.17 -23.08
C LYS A 8 -4.46 -2.69 -22.88
N GLY A 9 -5.41 -1.93 -22.36
CA GLY A 9 -5.30 -0.48 -22.13
C GLY A 9 -5.95 0.39 -23.20
N ASP A 10 -6.33 -0.18 -24.36
CA ASP A 10 -7.05 0.56 -25.39
C ASP A 10 -8.43 1.02 -24.89
N PHE A 11 -8.85 2.20 -25.32
CA PHE A 11 -10.17 2.74 -25.03
C PHE A 11 -11.10 2.48 -26.19
N VAL A 12 -12.22 1.89 -25.84
CA VAL A 12 -13.15 1.35 -26.82
C VAL A 12 -14.56 1.74 -26.44
N THR A 13 -15.40 1.80 -27.45
CA THR A 13 -16.83 1.99 -27.31
C THR A 13 -17.51 0.71 -27.75
N ALA A 14 -18.35 0.14 -26.90
CA ALA A 14 -19.03 -1.13 -27.15
C ALA A 14 -20.54 -0.98 -27.00
N ASP A 15 -21.28 -1.58 -27.93
CA ASP A 15 -22.74 -1.76 -27.80
C ASP A 15 -23.00 -3.09 -27.09
N VAL A 16 -23.58 -3.01 -25.89
CA VAL A 16 -23.74 -4.17 -25.00
C VAL A 16 -25.08 -4.88 -25.21
N THR A 17 -26.05 -4.21 -25.81
CA THR A 17 -27.46 -4.63 -25.75
C THR A 17 -28.08 -4.89 -27.12
N GLY A 18 -27.45 -4.41 -28.21
CA GLY A 18 -28.07 -4.45 -29.54
C GLY A 18 -29.28 -3.51 -29.68
N THR A 19 -29.68 -2.85 -28.59
CA THR A 19 -30.69 -1.79 -28.51
C THR A 19 -30.06 -0.39 -28.53
N GLY A 20 -28.76 -0.27 -28.84
CA GLY A 20 -28.04 1.01 -28.92
C GLY A 20 -27.50 1.52 -27.58
N GLY A 21 -27.41 0.66 -26.56
CA GLY A 21 -26.77 0.98 -25.28
C GLY A 21 -25.25 1.02 -25.44
N ILE A 22 -24.71 2.22 -25.62
CA ILE A 22 -23.28 2.45 -25.83
C ILE A 22 -22.55 2.59 -24.49
N ILE A 23 -21.54 1.76 -24.24
CA ILE A 23 -20.66 1.83 -23.07
C ILE A 23 -19.24 2.16 -23.51
N GLN A 24 -18.59 3.06 -22.78
CA GLN A 24 -17.19 3.42 -22.98
C GLN A 24 -16.33 2.87 -21.84
N GLY A 25 -15.16 2.34 -22.18
CA GLY A 25 -14.28 1.74 -21.18
C GLY A 25 -12.92 1.36 -21.72
N THR A 26 -12.12 0.75 -20.85
CA THR A 26 -10.75 0.31 -21.16
C THR A 26 -10.67 -1.20 -21.29
N VAL A 27 -9.94 -1.68 -22.30
CA VAL A 27 -9.70 -3.11 -22.50
C VAL A 27 -8.80 -3.65 -21.40
N GLN A 28 -9.28 -4.60 -20.62
CA GLN A 28 -8.51 -5.24 -19.54
C GLN A 28 -7.80 -6.51 -20.01
N TRP A 29 -8.49 -7.27 -20.86
CA TRP A 29 -8.09 -8.58 -21.34
C TRP A 29 -8.73 -8.85 -22.69
N THR A 30 -8.02 -9.61 -23.52
CA THR A 30 -8.45 -10.00 -24.85
C THR A 30 -8.28 -11.51 -25.03
N THR A 31 -9.30 -12.16 -25.57
CA THR A 31 -9.23 -13.54 -26.11
C THR A 31 -9.54 -13.52 -27.60
N GLU A 32 -9.38 -14.67 -28.26
CA GLU A 32 -9.72 -14.81 -29.68
C GLU A 32 -11.20 -14.50 -29.97
N ARG A 33 -12.10 -14.73 -29.01
CA ARG A 33 -13.55 -14.59 -29.22
C ARG A 33 -14.19 -13.43 -28.47
N LYS A 34 -13.57 -12.95 -27.39
CA LYS A 34 -14.16 -11.93 -26.50
C LYS A 34 -13.12 -10.92 -26.02
N VAL A 35 -13.57 -9.69 -25.85
CA VAL A 35 -12.80 -8.60 -25.23
C VAL A 35 -13.50 -8.22 -23.93
N THR A 36 -12.75 -8.15 -22.84
CA THR A 36 -13.26 -7.73 -21.54
C THR A 36 -12.92 -6.27 -21.32
N ILE A 37 -13.96 -5.45 -21.16
CA ILE A 37 -13.87 -4.00 -20.98
C ILE A 37 -14.20 -3.68 -19.52
N SER A 38 -13.44 -2.77 -18.93
CA SER A 38 -13.77 -2.10 -17.67
C SER A 38 -14.45 -0.77 -17.99
N PRO A 39 -15.76 -0.65 -17.74
CA PRO A 39 -16.53 0.57 -18.01
C PRO A 39 -16.04 1.78 -17.19
N MET A 40 -16.18 2.99 -17.74
CA MET A 40 -15.78 4.22 -17.03
C MET A 40 -16.71 4.60 -15.87
N ASP A 41 -17.95 4.13 -15.89
CA ASP A 41 -18.94 4.38 -14.84
C ASP A 41 -18.66 3.58 -13.55
N GLY A 42 -17.64 2.71 -13.55
CA GLY A 42 -17.28 1.86 -12.43
C GLY A 42 -18.16 0.61 -12.29
N SER A 43 -19.01 0.33 -13.27
CA SER A 43 -19.77 -0.92 -13.32
C SER A 43 -18.86 -2.14 -13.52
N ALA A 44 -19.43 -3.33 -13.33
CA ALA A 44 -18.70 -4.59 -13.44
C ALA A 44 -18.11 -4.77 -14.85
N ASN A 45 -16.98 -5.48 -14.94
CA ASN A 45 -16.33 -5.78 -16.22
C ASN A 45 -17.27 -6.58 -17.14
N ILE A 46 -17.31 -6.20 -18.41
CA ILE A 46 -18.23 -6.78 -19.41
C ILE A 46 -17.40 -7.46 -20.51
N SER A 47 -17.76 -8.69 -20.87
CA SER A 47 -17.11 -9.44 -21.96
C SER A 47 -17.97 -9.42 -23.22
N ILE A 48 -17.47 -8.81 -24.29
CA ILE A 48 -18.23 -8.55 -25.53
C ILE A 48 -17.47 -9.12 -26.73
N TYR A 49 -18.20 -9.53 -27.77
CA TYR A 49 -17.59 -9.98 -29.02
C TYR A 49 -16.97 -8.80 -29.80
N PRO A 50 -15.77 -8.96 -30.40
CA PRO A 50 -15.07 -7.89 -31.10
C PRO A 50 -15.89 -7.13 -32.15
N LYS A 51 -16.84 -7.80 -32.81
CA LYS A 51 -17.73 -7.21 -33.83
C LYS A 51 -18.61 -6.06 -33.33
N HIS A 52 -18.81 -5.94 -32.01
CA HIS A 52 -19.61 -4.88 -31.38
C HIS A 52 -18.75 -3.80 -30.72
N ILE A 53 -17.45 -3.80 -31.00
CA ILE A 53 -16.47 -2.92 -30.37
C ILE A 53 -15.85 -2.06 -31.46
N SER A 54 -15.87 -0.75 -31.24
CA SER A 54 -15.19 0.22 -32.10
C SER A 54 -14.07 0.90 -31.33
N HIS A 55 -12.98 1.21 -32.04
CA HIS A 55 -11.92 2.05 -31.51
C HIS A 55 -12.49 3.45 -31.26
N ALA A 56 -12.56 3.84 -29.99
CA ALA A 56 -12.98 5.17 -29.63
C ALA A 56 -11.80 6.11 -29.87
N LYS A 57 -12.01 7.19 -30.64
CA LYS A 57 -11.07 8.31 -30.62
C LYS A 57 -11.13 8.93 -29.23
N TYR A 58 -10.12 8.65 -28.41
CA TYR A 58 -9.97 9.29 -27.10
C TYR A 58 -10.14 10.82 -27.24
N PRO A 59 -10.90 11.48 -26.34
CA PRO A 59 -10.79 12.92 -26.17
C PRO A 59 -9.39 13.21 -25.60
N LYS A 60 -8.42 13.49 -26.50
CA LYS A 60 -7.03 13.86 -26.14
C LYS A 60 -6.95 15.02 -25.14
N ALA A 61 -8.01 15.80 -24.97
CA ALA A 61 -8.08 16.93 -24.05
C ALA A 61 -8.04 16.52 -22.57
N ALA A 62 -8.63 15.39 -22.16
CA ALA A 62 -8.79 15.06 -20.74
C ALA A 62 -7.51 14.51 -20.06
N TYR A 63 -6.59 13.93 -20.82
CA TYR A 63 -5.33 13.39 -20.27
C TYR A 63 -4.16 14.40 -20.29
N SER A 64 -4.28 15.49 -21.04
CA SER A 64 -3.24 16.55 -21.10
C SER A 64 -3.02 17.23 -19.74
N THR A 65 -4.10 17.49 -19.00
CA THR A 65 -4.04 18.13 -17.68
C THR A 65 -3.59 17.16 -16.60
N LEU A 66 -4.14 15.94 -16.59
CA LEU A 66 -3.71 14.84 -15.70
C LEU A 66 -2.24 14.47 -15.87
N THR A 67 -1.71 14.46 -17.10
CA THR A 67 -0.29 14.15 -17.33
C THR A 67 0.66 15.26 -16.90
N LYS A 68 0.25 16.53 -16.96
CA LYS A 68 1.08 17.65 -16.46
C LYS A 68 1.17 17.63 -14.93
N GLU A 69 0.06 17.40 -14.24
CA GLU A 69 0.06 17.30 -12.78
C GLU A 69 0.80 16.05 -12.28
N VAL A 70 0.54 14.87 -12.88
CA VAL A 70 1.25 13.63 -12.51
C VAL A 70 2.73 13.71 -12.87
N LYS A 71 3.12 14.31 -14.01
CA LYS A 71 4.55 14.57 -14.32
C LYS A 71 5.18 15.53 -13.33
N ASN A 72 4.48 16.57 -12.87
CA ASN A 72 4.99 17.48 -11.83
C ASN A 72 5.17 16.78 -10.48
N ILE A 73 4.23 15.91 -10.09
CA ILE A 73 4.34 15.09 -8.87
C ILE A 73 5.51 14.09 -8.99
N MET A 74 5.68 13.46 -10.16
CA MET A 74 6.79 12.54 -10.41
C MET A 74 8.15 13.25 -10.53
N ALA A 75 8.21 14.46 -11.09
CA ALA A 75 9.42 15.28 -11.18
C ALA A 75 9.88 15.76 -9.80
N LYS A 76 8.95 16.23 -8.95
CA LYS A 76 9.23 16.58 -7.55
C LYS A 76 9.74 15.38 -6.74
N ARG A 77 9.25 14.16 -7.02
CA ARG A 77 9.77 12.93 -6.41
C ARG A 77 11.20 12.58 -6.87
N LYS A 78 11.55 12.83 -8.14
CA LYS A 78 12.90 12.50 -8.66
C LYS A 78 13.98 13.45 -8.13
N THR A 79 13.70 14.74 -7.94
CA THR A 79 14.66 15.69 -7.34
C THR A 79 14.90 15.43 -5.85
N SER A 80 13.90 14.91 -5.11
CA SER A 80 14.08 14.51 -3.70
C SER A 80 14.91 13.22 -3.50
N LYS A 81 15.03 12.36 -4.52
CA LYS A 81 15.86 11.15 -4.44
C LYS A 81 17.34 11.43 -4.70
N LYS A 82 17.67 12.37 -5.60
CA LYS A 82 19.08 12.69 -5.91
C LYS A 82 19.78 13.49 -4.80
N ALA A 83 19.03 14.25 -4.01
CA ALA A 83 19.57 14.95 -2.82
C ALA A 83 19.82 14.02 -1.61
N LYS A 84 19.23 12.82 -1.56
CA LYS A 84 19.44 11.86 -0.47
C LYS A 84 20.57 10.86 -0.70
N THR A 85 21.09 10.75 -1.92
CA THR A 85 22.22 9.86 -2.24
C THR A 85 23.60 10.52 -2.11
N ALA A 86 23.70 11.83 -1.88
CA ALA A 86 24.99 12.52 -1.78
C ALA A 86 25.50 12.70 -0.33
N LYS A 87 24.73 12.31 0.70
CA LYS A 87 25.10 12.54 2.13
C LYS A 87 25.31 11.25 2.93
N LYS A 88 25.72 10.17 2.27
CA LYS A 88 26.09 8.90 2.92
C LYS A 88 27.43 8.35 2.43
N ALA A 89 28.40 9.23 2.25
CA ALA A 89 29.81 8.90 2.41
C ALA A 89 30.27 9.45 3.78
N LYS A 90 29.64 8.96 4.86
CA LYS A 90 30.33 8.97 6.15
C LYS A 90 31.29 7.79 6.10
N LYS A 91 32.55 8.09 6.39
CA LYS A 91 33.69 7.17 6.48
C LYS A 91 33.22 5.81 7.00
N ALA A 92 33.49 4.76 6.22
CA ALA A 92 33.55 3.42 6.75
C ALA A 92 34.75 3.42 7.69
N ASP A 93 34.52 3.77 8.95
CA ASP A 93 35.47 3.41 9.99
C ASP A 93 35.54 1.89 9.95
N ALA A 94 36.73 1.38 9.63
CA ALA A 94 37.07 -0.03 9.66
C ALA A 94 36.99 -0.52 11.11
N GLN A 95 35.78 -0.68 11.63
CA GLN A 95 35.51 -1.48 12.81
C GLN A 95 35.23 -2.87 12.29
N GLY A 96 36.14 -3.79 12.62
CA GLY A 96 36.28 -5.11 12.02
C GLY A 96 35.01 -5.95 12.06
N ASN A 97 35.11 -7.14 11.47
CA ASN A 97 34.12 -8.21 11.53
C ASN A 97 33.76 -8.51 13.00
N GLY A 98 32.87 -7.70 13.58
CA GLY A 98 32.31 -7.92 14.89
C GLY A 98 31.46 -9.17 14.76
N VAL A 99 31.86 -10.23 15.46
CA VAL A 99 30.99 -11.34 15.76
C VAL A 99 29.64 -10.75 16.14
N MET A 100 28.61 -10.96 15.30
CA MET A 100 27.28 -10.43 15.61
C MET A 100 26.90 -11.02 16.96
N ALA A 101 26.81 -10.17 17.98
CA ALA A 101 26.45 -10.61 19.31
C ALA A 101 25.11 -11.35 19.19
N ASN A 102 25.11 -12.63 19.55
CA ASN A 102 23.88 -13.42 19.56
C ASN A 102 22.90 -12.71 20.50
N ALA A 103 21.74 -12.32 19.98
CA ALA A 103 20.71 -11.71 20.79
C ALA A 103 20.31 -12.71 21.89
N ASP A 104 20.29 -12.24 23.13
CA ASP A 104 19.80 -13.03 24.25
C ASP A 104 18.28 -13.19 24.14
N LEU A 105 17.86 -14.32 23.59
CA LEU A 105 16.46 -14.65 23.34
C LEU A 105 15.70 -15.02 24.61
N THR A 106 16.37 -15.24 25.75
CA THR A 106 15.72 -15.63 27.01
C THR A 106 14.81 -14.52 27.57
N LYS A 107 15.07 -13.27 27.19
CA LYS A 107 14.31 -12.07 27.59
C LYS A 107 13.04 -11.85 26.78
N TYR A 108 12.82 -12.64 25.74
CA TYR A 108 11.69 -12.47 24.82
C TYR A 108 10.77 -13.66 24.91
N LYS A 109 9.47 -13.37 24.98
CA LYS A 109 8.46 -14.42 24.86
C LYS A 109 8.17 -14.66 23.39
N VAL A 110 8.44 -15.90 22.97
CA VAL A 110 8.26 -16.33 21.58
C VAL A 110 6.85 -16.87 21.40
N SER A 111 6.09 -16.27 20.48
CA SER A 111 4.76 -16.74 20.12
C SER A 111 4.86 -18.02 19.29
N ALA A 112 4.27 -19.12 19.77
CA ALA A 112 4.23 -20.38 19.02
C ALA A 112 3.30 -20.34 17.81
N LYS A 113 2.23 -19.53 17.88
CA LYS A 113 1.14 -19.51 16.88
C LYS A 113 1.29 -18.46 15.79
N VAL A 114 2.02 -17.37 16.05
CA VAL A 114 2.10 -16.21 15.15
C VAL A 114 3.47 -16.12 14.52
N ARG A 115 3.51 -16.01 13.19
CA ARG A 115 4.74 -15.82 12.41
C ARG A 115 4.72 -14.50 11.66
N THR A 116 5.90 -13.91 11.50
CA THR A 116 6.11 -12.75 10.63
C THR A 116 6.04 -13.17 9.17
N PRO A 117 5.86 -12.23 8.22
CA PRO A 117 5.89 -12.53 6.79
C PRO A 117 7.20 -13.20 6.31
N SER A 118 8.30 -13.00 7.05
CA SER A 118 9.59 -13.67 6.81
C SER A 118 9.69 -15.09 7.38
N GLY A 119 8.60 -15.63 7.95
CA GLY A 119 8.55 -16.99 8.53
C GLY A 119 9.12 -17.11 9.95
N ARG A 120 9.67 -16.03 10.51
CA ARG A 120 10.19 -16.01 11.89
C ARG A 120 9.04 -16.01 12.88
N LYS A 121 9.25 -16.60 14.06
CA LYS A 121 8.27 -16.54 15.16
C LYS A 121 8.15 -15.09 15.65
N ALA A 122 6.94 -14.64 15.95
CA ALA A 122 6.75 -13.34 16.57
C ALA A 122 7.30 -13.36 18.00
N MET A 123 7.96 -12.29 18.42
CA MET A 123 8.58 -12.16 19.73
C MET A 123 8.16 -10.83 20.36
N ASP A 124 7.89 -10.82 21.66
CA ASP A 124 7.70 -9.61 22.45
C ASP A 124 8.59 -9.64 23.71
N CYS A 125 8.84 -8.47 24.32
CA CYS A 125 9.80 -8.30 25.42
C CYS A 125 9.30 -8.75 26.80
N ASP A 126 8.10 -9.35 26.88
CA ASP A 126 7.45 -9.85 28.11
C ASP A 126 7.49 -8.93 29.34
N ASP A 127 7.65 -7.62 29.16
CA ASP A 127 7.65 -6.66 30.26
C ASP A 127 6.25 -6.43 30.83
N THR A 128 6.18 -5.78 32.00
CA THR A 128 4.91 -5.45 32.68
C THR A 128 3.95 -4.67 31.78
N THR A 129 4.50 -3.76 30.97
CA THR A 129 3.73 -2.97 29.99
C THR A 129 3.16 -3.87 28.89
N ALA A 130 3.95 -4.78 28.32
CA ALA A 130 3.50 -5.74 27.32
C ALA A 130 2.44 -6.68 27.90
N GLY A 131 2.61 -7.15 29.12
CA GLY A 131 1.60 -7.90 29.87
C GLY A 131 0.26 -7.15 29.92
N ASN A 132 0.31 -5.86 30.27
CA ASN A 132 -0.88 -5.01 30.36
C ASN A 132 -1.54 -4.68 29.02
N LEU A 133 -0.81 -4.79 27.90
CA LEU A 133 -1.30 -4.48 26.55
C LEU A 133 -1.71 -5.73 25.75
N ARG A 134 -1.37 -6.93 26.22
CA ARG A 134 -1.79 -8.19 25.59
C ARG A 134 -3.29 -8.39 25.71
N GLY A 135 -3.91 -8.92 24.66
CA GLY A 135 -5.35 -9.20 24.61
C GLY A 135 -6.25 -7.97 24.48
N LYS A 136 -5.76 -6.76 24.78
CA LYS A 136 -6.52 -5.52 24.62
C LYS A 136 -6.72 -5.16 23.17
N ASP A 137 -7.81 -4.46 22.87
CA ASP A 137 -8.04 -3.93 21.52
C ASP A 137 -7.19 -2.67 21.26
N LEU A 138 -6.93 -2.37 19.98
CA LEU A 138 -6.15 -1.20 19.59
C LEU A 138 -6.75 0.11 20.13
N GLU A 139 -8.08 0.24 20.17
CA GLU A 139 -8.72 1.42 20.74
C GLU A 139 -8.45 1.59 22.24
N GLU A 140 -8.42 0.48 22.97
CA GLU A 140 -8.07 0.48 24.39
C GLU A 140 -6.59 0.82 24.60
N VAL A 141 -5.70 0.32 23.73
CA VAL A 141 -4.28 0.67 23.76
C VAL A 141 -4.09 2.19 23.56
N TYR A 142 -4.87 2.81 22.68
CA TYR A 142 -4.86 4.27 22.53
C TYR A 142 -5.29 5.01 23.80
N LYS A 143 -6.34 4.53 24.49
CA LYS A 143 -6.79 5.12 25.76
C LYS A 143 -5.73 4.99 26.86
N ILE A 144 -5.07 3.85 26.95
CA ILE A 144 -3.99 3.60 27.92
C ILE A 144 -2.78 4.50 27.61
N ALA A 145 -2.37 4.58 26.34
CA ALA A 145 -1.26 5.43 25.93
C ALA A 145 -1.56 6.92 26.16
N ALA A 146 -2.80 7.36 25.92
CA ALA A 146 -3.23 8.73 26.18
C ALA A 146 -3.10 9.09 27.66
N LYS A 147 -3.56 8.19 28.55
CA LYS A 147 -3.42 8.37 30.01
C LYS A 147 -1.97 8.39 30.48
N ALA A 148 -1.13 7.52 29.94
CA ALA A 148 0.28 7.44 30.36
C ALA A 148 1.11 8.65 29.89
N THR A 149 0.83 9.16 28.68
CA THR A 149 1.65 10.22 28.05
C THR A 149 1.07 11.62 28.19
N ASP A 150 -0.09 11.77 28.83
CA ASP A 150 -0.87 13.01 28.91
C ASP A 150 -1.15 13.65 27.53
N VAL A 151 -1.37 12.80 26.50
CA VAL A 151 -1.70 13.23 25.14
C VAL A 151 -3.10 12.77 24.75
N THR A 152 -3.86 13.61 24.07
CA THR A 152 -5.20 13.24 23.61
C THR A 152 -5.19 12.08 22.62
N VAL A 153 -6.20 11.20 22.72
CA VAL A 153 -6.38 10.04 21.83
C VAL A 153 -6.46 10.47 20.35
N VAL A 154 -7.11 11.60 20.07
CA VAL A 154 -7.27 12.12 18.70
C VAL A 154 -5.92 12.48 18.08
N SER A 155 -5.02 13.10 18.86
CA SER A 155 -3.67 13.43 18.41
C SER A 155 -2.85 12.18 18.13
N LEU A 156 -2.93 11.16 19.01
CA LEU A 156 -2.26 9.88 18.81
C LEU A 156 -2.80 9.14 17.58
N LYS A 157 -4.13 9.06 17.40
CA LYS A 157 -4.75 8.43 16.22
C LYS A 157 -4.31 9.14 14.94
N LYS A 158 -4.34 10.48 14.90
CA LYS A 158 -3.89 11.26 13.74
C LYS A 158 -2.41 11.05 13.42
N LYS A 159 -1.55 11.02 14.44
CA LYS A 159 -0.10 10.82 14.28
C LYS A 159 0.26 9.44 13.70
N TYR A 160 -0.53 8.42 14.01
CA TYR A 160 -0.26 7.03 13.62
C TYR A 160 -1.21 6.47 12.56
N ALA A 161 -2.13 7.28 12.03
CA ALA A 161 -3.14 6.86 11.04
C ALA A 161 -2.52 6.27 9.76
N ASN A 162 -1.28 6.64 9.43
CA ASN A 162 -0.54 6.17 8.27
C ASN A 162 0.22 4.85 8.49
N LEU A 163 0.20 4.29 9.71
CA LEU A 163 0.89 3.05 10.06
C LEU A 163 -0.07 1.85 10.05
N ASN A 164 0.46 0.65 9.79
CA ASN A 164 -0.33 -0.57 9.98
C ASN A 164 -0.58 -0.85 11.47
N LEU A 165 -1.63 -1.62 11.79
CA LEU A 165 -2.09 -1.87 13.17
C LEU A 165 -0.98 -2.42 14.08
N GLY A 166 -0.13 -3.31 13.57
CA GLY A 166 1.00 -3.86 14.32
C GLY A 166 2.04 -2.78 14.68
N MET A 167 2.40 -1.93 13.73
CA MET A 167 3.29 -0.80 13.95
C MET A 167 2.68 0.25 14.88
N GLN A 168 1.36 0.47 14.82
CA GLN A 168 0.67 1.37 15.74
C GLN A 168 0.82 0.87 17.19
N ARG A 169 0.50 -0.40 17.45
CA ARG A 169 0.68 -1.02 18.77
C ARG A 169 2.11 -0.93 19.28
N MET A 170 3.07 -1.26 18.41
CA MET A 170 4.49 -1.23 18.77
C MET A 170 4.93 0.17 19.20
N ASN A 171 4.55 1.20 18.42
CA ASN A 171 4.90 2.58 18.75
C ASN A 171 4.19 3.09 20.01
N LEU A 172 2.92 2.74 20.22
CA LEU A 172 2.19 3.10 21.44
C LEU A 172 2.82 2.46 22.68
N GLY A 173 3.18 1.18 22.61
CA GLY A 173 3.87 0.48 23.70
C GLY A 173 5.22 1.13 24.04
N ASN A 174 6.02 1.48 23.03
CA ASN A 174 7.28 2.20 23.26
C ASN A 174 7.09 3.56 23.91
N ARG A 175 5.98 4.24 23.60
CA ARG A 175 5.66 5.54 24.18
C ARG A 175 5.24 5.43 25.65
N ILE A 176 4.49 4.39 26.00
CA ILE A 176 4.13 4.08 27.39
C ILE A 176 5.37 3.76 28.22
N ARG A 177 6.35 3.05 27.65
CA ARG A 177 7.62 2.76 28.33
C ARG A 177 8.50 3.98 28.59
N ALA A 178 8.31 5.05 27.84
CA ALA A 178 9.11 6.27 27.92
C ALA A 178 8.47 7.36 28.78
N ALA A 179 7.23 7.16 29.22
CA ALA A 179 6.51 8.05 30.13
C ALA A 179 6.79 7.65 31.57
#